data_AF-A0A448WS96-F1
#
_entry.id   AF-A0A448WS96-F1
#
_cell.length_a   1.000
_cell.length_b   1.000
_cell.length_c   1.000
_cell.angle_alpha   90.00
_cell.angle_beta   90.00
_cell.angle_gamma   90.00
#
_symmetry.space_group_name_H-M   'P 1'
#
loop_
_entity.id
_entity.type
_entity.pdbx_description
1 polymer ?
#
loop_
_entity_poly.entity_id
_entity_poly.type
_entity_poly.pdbx_seq_one_letter_code
_entity_poly.pdbx_strand_id
1 'polypeptide(L)' 'MLSANRCFIQAACSLRPCLNDGACRLVSTDSRGYQCTCTGGFTGANCELAILEAGIGAGAIAAIIILLLLLIGTVFTL' A
#
# COMPACT_ATOMS: atom_id res chain seq x y z
N MET A 1 -5.55 -34.12 23.36
CA MET A 1 -6.24 -33.54 22.18
C MET A 1 -5.47 -32.27 21.79
N LEU A 2 -4.50 -32.37 20.88
CA LEU A 2 -3.72 -31.21 20.47
C LEU A 2 -4.58 -30.28 19.59
N SER A 3 -5.01 -29.18 20.21
CA SER A 3 -5.35 -27.86 19.65
C SER A 3 -5.83 -27.79 18.19
N ALA A 4 -7.14 -27.57 18.04
CA ALA A 4 -7.81 -27.21 16.79
C ALA A 4 -7.29 -25.90 16.13
N ASN A 5 -6.32 -25.20 16.75
CA ASN A 5 -5.85 -23.90 16.33
C ASN A 5 -4.60 -23.94 15.43
N ARG A 6 -4.05 -25.12 15.10
CA ARG A 6 -2.88 -25.23 14.20
C ARG A 6 -3.21 -25.61 12.76
N CYS A 7 -4.34 -26.29 12.52
CA CYS A 7 -4.74 -26.68 11.16
C CYS A 7 -5.31 -25.49 10.36
N PHE A 8 -6.04 -24.58 11.04
CA PHE A 8 -6.65 -23.41 10.41
C PHE A 8 -5.62 -22.39 9.93
N ILE A 9 -4.60 -22.11 10.75
CA ILE A 9 -3.54 -21.17 10.41
C ILE A 9 -2.78 -21.66 9.16
N GLN A 10 -2.41 -22.94 9.10
CA GLN A 10 -1.70 -23.49 7.93
C GLN A 10 -2.53 -23.43 6.62
N ALA A 11 -3.86 -23.58 6.71
CA ALA A 11 -4.75 -23.47 5.56
C ALA A 11 -4.87 -22.03 5.02
N ALA A 12 -4.67 -21.03 5.88
CA ALA A 12 -4.93 -19.63 5.56
C ALA A 12 -4.17 -19.13 4.31
N CYS A 13 -2.85 -19.34 4.24
CA CYS A 13 -2.09 -19.00 3.02
C CYS A 13 -2.21 -20.05 1.91
N SER A 14 -2.55 -21.30 2.24
CA SER A 14 -2.73 -22.38 1.25
C SER A 14 -3.90 -22.12 0.31
N LEU A 15 -4.91 -21.37 0.76
CA LEU A 15 -6.04 -20.92 -0.05
C LEU A 15 -5.70 -19.76 -1.01
N ARG A 16 -4.46 -19.27 -0.97
CA ARG A 16 -3.97 -18.13 -1.78
C ARG A 16 -4.91 -16.91 -1.69
N PRO A 17 -5.19 -16.39 -0.47
CA PRO A 17 -6.13 -15.30 -0.27
C PRO A 17 -5.61 -13.96 -0.82
N CYS A 18 -4.28 -13.76 -0.85
CA CYS A 18 -3.67 -12.54 -1.37
C CYS A 18 -3.72 -12.53 -2.91
N LEU A 19 -4.37 -11.52 -3.47
CA LEU A 19 -4.51 -11.28 -4.90
C LEU A 19 -3.38 -10.40 -5.44
N ASN A 20 -3.32 -10.23 -6.76
CA ASN A 20 -2.42 -9.28 -7.45
C ASN A 20 -0.94 -9.42 -7.02
N ASP A 21 -0.46 -10.66 -6.98
CA ASP A 21 0.91 -11.01 -6.58
C ASP A 21 1.29 -10.60 -5.15
N GLY A 22 0.30 -10.36 -4.28
CA GLY A 22 0.52 -10.12 -2.85
C GLY A 22 1.14 -11.32 -2.14
N ALA A 23 2.12 -11.06 -1.26
CA ALA A 23 2.78 -12.10 -0.48
C ALA A 23 1.97 -12.44 0.78
N CYS A 24 1.66 -13.72 0.98
CA CYS A 24 0.93 -14.20 2.15
C CYS A 24 1.87 -14.61 3.29
N ARG A 25 1.58 -14.16 4.51
CA ARG A 25 2.29 -14.56 5.73
C ARG A 25 1.31 -15.06 6.78
N LEU A 26 1.61 -16.20 7.38
CA LEU A 26 0.85 -16.73 8.53
C LEU A 26 1.14 -15.89 9.78
N VAL A 27 0.09 -15.47 10.48
CA VAL A 27 0.19 -14.68 11.72
C VAL A 27 -0.81 -15.20 12.75
N SER A 28 -0.36 -15.38 13.99
CA SER A 28 -1.22 -15.90 15.08
C SER A 28 -2.01 -14.80 15.80
N THR A 29 -1.70 -13.52 15.53
CA THR A 29 -2.27 -12.35 16.19
C THR A 29 -3.50 -11.79 15.48
N ASP A 30 -3.68 -12.14 14.20
CA ASP A 30 -4.87 -11.79 13.42
C ASP A 30 -5.89 -12.93 13.55
N SER A 31 -7.17 -12.60 13.73
CA SER A 31 -8.25 -13.59 13.78
C SER A 31 -8.39 -14.40 12.49
N ARG A 32 -7.88 -13.88 11.37
CA ARG A 32 -7.83 -14.56 10.07
C ARG A 32 -6.70 -15.59 9.96
N GLY A 33 -5.67 -15.50 10.81
CA GLY A 33 -4.52 -16.40 10.77
C GLY A 33 -3.48 -16.09 9.68
N TYR A 34 -3.69 -15.04 8.89
CA TYR A 34 -2.77 -14.59 7.84
C TYR A 34 -2.82 -13.07 7.67
N GLN A 35 -1.80 -12.56 6.98
CA GLN A 35 -1.69 -11.17 6.56
C GLN A 35 -1.09 -11.12 5.15
N CYS A 36 -1.64 -10.27 4.30
CA CYS A 36 -1.11 -10.01 2.96
C CYS A 36 -0.17 -8.80 2.97
N THR A 37 0.95 -8.92 2.25
CA THR A 37 1.82 -7.80 1.88
C THR A 37 1.59 -7.51 0.41
N CYS A 38 0.97 -6.37 0.10
CA CYS A 38 0.60 -6.02 -1.26
C CYS A 38 1.77 -5.44 -2.06
N THR A 39 1.76 -5.71 -3.36
CA THR A 39 2.65 -5.11 -4.34
C THR A 39 2.24 -3.66 -4.61
N GLY A 40 3.17 -2.84 -5.12
CA GLY A 40 2.89 -1.43 -5.42
C GLY A 40 1.69 -1.29 -6.37
N GLY A 41 0.79 -0.35 -6.07
CA GLY A 41 -0.46 -0.19 -6.82
C GLY A 41 -1.64 -1.03 -6.32
N PHE A 42 -1.50 -1.81 -5.23
CA PHE A 42 -2.61 -2.56 -4.63
C PHE A 42 -2.69 -2.40 -3.10
N THR A 43 -3.91 -2.47 -2.56
CA THR A 43 -4.24 -2.34 -1.14
C THR A 43 -5.48 -3.17 -0.80
N GLY A 44 -5.94 -3.13 0.44
CA GLY A 44 -7.02 -3.95 0.97
C GLY A 44 -6.50 -5.15 1.77
N ALA A 45 -7.42 -5.91 2.36
CA ALA A 45 -7.06 -7.04 3.23
C ALA A 45 -6.39 -8.18 2.46
N ASN A 46 -6.77 -8.33 1.19
CA ASN A 46 -6.35 -9.36 0.27
C ASN A 46 -5.69 -8.78 -0.99
N CYS A 47 -5.28 -7.50 -0.95
CA CYS A 47 -4.73 -6.79 -2.11
C CYS A 47 -5.72 -6.71 -3.29
N GLU A 48 -7.02 -6.67 -3.00
CA GLU A 48 -8.10 -6.65 -3.98
C GLU A 48 -8.37 -5.26 -4.57
N LEU A 49 -7.91 -4.20 -3.91
CA LEU A 49 -8.16 -2.81 -4.29
C LEU A 49 -6.95 -2.27 -5.04
N ALA A 50 -7.12 -1.86 -6.29
CA ALA A 50 -6.09 -1.13 -7.01
C ALA A 50 -5.98 0.30 -6.45
N ILE A 51 -4.77 0.70 -6.09
CA ILE A 51 -4.44 2.11 -5.88
C ILE A 51 -4.39 2.71 -7.28
N LEU A 52 -5.39 3.50 -7.63
CA LEU A 52 -5.21 4.47 -8.70
C LEU A 52 -4.16 5.43 -8.19
N GLU A 53 -2.90 5.16 -8.51
CA GLU A 53 -1.81 6.11 -8.39
C GLU A 53 -2.28 7.36 -9.13
N ALA A 54 -2.82 8.32 -8.39
CA ALA A 54 -2.96 9.67 -8.88
C ALA A 54 -1.52 10.13 -9.06
N GLY A 55 -0.98 9.89 -10.26
CA GLY A 55 0.37 10.20 -10.68
C GLY A 55 0.62 11.70 -10.64
N ILE A 56 0.80 12.22 -9.43
CA ILE A 56 1.42 13.49 -9.14
C ILE A 56 2.27 13.21 -7.91
N GLY A 57 3.49 12.71 -8.14
CA GLY A 57 4.51 12.75 -7.11
C GLY A 57 4.56 14.16 -6.55
N ALA A 58 4.62 14.31 -5.23
CA ALA A 58 4.56 15.59 -4.51
C ALA A 58 5.62 16.64 -4.92
N GLY A 59 6.48 16.35 -5.91
CA GLY A 59 7.45 17.27 -6.50
C GLY A 59 6.94 18.16 -7.64
N ALA A 60 5.84 17.84 -8.32
CA ALA A 60 5.37 18.66 -9.45
C ALA A 60 4.79 20.01 -8.99
N ILE A 61 4.04 20.00 -7.87
CA ILE A 61 3.40 21.20 -7.32
C ILE A 61 4.46 22.16 -6.74
N ALA A 62 5.53 21.62 -6.15
CA ALA A 62 6.63 22.41 -5.61
C ALA A 62 7.38 23.20 -6.69
N ALA A 63 7.60 22.61 -7.88
CA ALA A 63 8.27 23.29 -8.98
C ALA A 63 7.50 24.52 -9.49
N ILE A 64 6.16 24.40 -9.60
CA ILE A 64 5.29 25.49 -10.02
C ILE A 64 5.30 26.62 -8.97
N ILE A 65 5.21 26.28 -7.68
CA ILE A 65 5.24 27.26 -6.59
C ILE A 65 6.60 28.01 -6.56
N ILE A 66 7.72 27.29 -6.69
CA ILE A 66 9.06 27.89 -6.72
C ILE A 66 9.21 28.85 -7.91
N LEU A 67 8.73 28.46 -9.10
CA LEU A 67 8.78 29.31 -10.29
C LEU A 67 7.98 30.61 -10.11
N LEU A 68 6.79 30.53 -9.48
CA LEU A 68 5.97 31.70 -9.20
C LEU A 68 6.63 32.66 -8.20
N LEU A 69 7.26 32.14 -7.14
CA LEU A 69 7.98 32.97 -6.16
C LEU A 69 9.19 33.70 -6.77
N LEU A 70 9.90 33.07 -7.68
CA LEU A 70 11.02 33.69 -8.39
C LEU A 70 10.54 34.84 -9.30
N LEU A 71 9.47 34.63 -10.06
CA LEU A 71 8.92 35.67 -10.96
C LEU A 71 8.40 36.88 -10.16
N ILE A 72 7.62 36.64 -9.11
CA ILE A 72 7.07 37.71 -8.26
C ILE A 72 8.21 38.46 -7.56
N GLY A 73 9.23 37.74 -7.05
CA GLY A 73 10.40 38.32 -6.43
C GLY A 73 11.17 39.25 -7.38
N THR A 74 11.40 38.81 -8.63
CA THR A 74 12.11 39.64 -9.62
C THR A 74 11.33 40.88 -10.05
N VAL A 75 10.00 40.79 -10.19
CA VAL A 75 9.13 41.91 -10.60
C VAL A 75 8.98 42.95 -9.50
N PHE A 76 9.01 42.56 -8.22
CA PHE A 76 8.93 43.49 -7.10
C PHE A 76 10.25 44.23 -6.84
N THR A 77 11.37 43.67 -7.29
CA THR A 77 12.71 44.27 -7.19
C THR A 77 13.13 45.12 -8.40
N LEU A 78 12.33 45.17 -9.46
CA LEU A 78 12.49 46.03 -10.65
C LEU A 78 11.57 47.26 -10.56
#